data_AF-A0A8K0RCC9-F1
#
_entry.id   AF-A0A8K0RCC9-F1
#
_cell.length_a   1.000
_cell.length_b   1.000
_cell.length_c   1.000
_cell.angle_alpha   90.00
_cell.angle_beta   90.00
_cell.angle_gamma   90.00
#
_symmetry.space_group_name_H-M   'P 1'
#
loop_
_entity.id
_entity.type
_entity.pdbx_description
1 polymer ?
#
loop_
_entity_poly.entity_id
_entity_poly.type
_entity_poly.pdbx_seq_one_letter_code
_entity_poly.pdbx_strand_id
1 'polypeptide(L)'
;MSGVEIAGLVLGALPLLIHALENYHASLDILKDWHTVQRAYRHSLRTLGIQKVLFEGNVERFLLPLVVDDDELRVLMANPAGKGWENPELEKRLQQRLPESYHLFIDTIVNINRIVEALKKELGVTNPSFQARVDKNGTVHKSSSRVDLLSRANFEFQAKRIKFSLKKTSRERLFRELEEACNQMQKLLEIDDQVATARQQRKTSQTARLINRKMSDFWRHAKRLHEALIKSWQCGCVSHTANLGLASVTSDRTEFDMLFGL
;
A
#
# COMPACT_ATOMS: atom_id res chain seq x y z
N MET A 1 21.12 0.10 -0.14
CA MET A 1 19.83 -0.50 -0.50
C MET A 1 18.80 0.59 -0.37
N SER A 2 18.04 0.83 -1.43
CA SER A 2 16.90 1.76 -1.38
C SER A 2 15.83 1.22 -0.42
N GLY A 3 14.99 2.09 0.13
CA GLY A 3 13.90 1.63 1.00
C GLY A 3 12.89 0.73 0.27
N VAL A 4 12.75 0.91 -1.05
CA VAL A 4 11.89 0.12 -1.93
C VAL A 4 12.47 -1.29 -2.14
N GLU A 5 13.78 -1.42 -2.39
CA GLU A 5 14.47 -2.72 -2.44
C GLU A 5 14.22 -3.54 -1.18
N ILE A 6 14.27 -2.89 -0.01
CA ILE A 6 14.06 -3.55 1.29
C ILE A 6 12.62 -4.05 1.42
N ALA A 7 11.62 -3.32 0.90
CA ALA A 7 10.24 -3.80 0.89
C ALA A 7 10.11 -5.11 0.08
N GLY A 8 10.77 -5.19 -1.08
CA GLY A 8 10.86 -6.42 -1.87
C GLY A 8 11.52 -7.58 -1.12
N LEU A 9 12.58 -7.33 -0.36
CA LEU A 9 13.24 -8.35 0.48
C LEU A 9 12.32 -8.89 1.57
N VAL A 10 11.58 -8.00 2.25
CA VAL A 10 10.62 -8.37 3.28
C VAL A 10 9.47 -9.21 2.69
N LEU A 11 8.95 -8.82 1.53
CA LEU A 11 7.92 -9.56 0.82
C LEU A 11 8.35 -11.02 0.55
N GLY A 12 9.57 -11.22 0.06
CA GLY A 12 10.09 -12.58 -0.17
C GLY A 12 10.41 -13.35 1.13
N ALA A 13 10.70 -12.64 2.21
CA ALA A 13 11.09 -13.24 3.48
C ALA A 13 9.92 -13.81 4.30
N LEU A 14 8.76 -13.15 4.30
CA LEU A 14 7.60 -13.56 5.11
C LEU A 14 7.07 -14.97 4.74
N PRO A 15 6.90 -15.34 3.45
CA PRO A 15 6.55 -16.71 3.06
C PRO A 15 7.54 -17.76 3.57
N LEU A 16 8.84 -17.46 3.55
CA LEU A 16 9.88 -18.37 4.04
C LEU A 16 9.77 -18.59 5.55
N LEU A 17 9.44 -17.55 6.32
CA LEU A 17 9.20 -17.66 7.76
C LEU A 17 7.97 -18.53 8.07
N ILE A 18 6.88 -18.36 7.32
CA ILE A 18 5.67 -19.18 7.44
C ILE A 18 6.01 -20.64 7.14
N HIS A 19 6.71 -20.91 6.04
CA HIS A 19 7.09 -22.27 5.67
C HIS A 19 8.04 -22.93 6.71
N ALA A 20 8.99 -22.16 7.25
CA ALA A 20 9.88 -22.65 8.30
C ALA A 20 9.11 -23.06 9.56
N LEU A 21 8.08 -22.29 9.92
CA LEU A 21 7.15 -22.66 11.00
C LEU A 21 6.34 -23.91 10.64
N GLU A 22 5.77 -24.01 9.44
CA GLU A 22 4.99 -25.19 9.02
C GLU A 22 5.80 -26.49 9.07
N ASN A 23 7.03 -26.46 8.57
CA ASN A 23 7.94 -27.61 8.63
C ASN A 23 8.36 -27.95 10.08
N TYR A 24 8.38 -26.95 10.96
CA TYR A 24 8.59 -27.15 12.39
C TYR A 24 7.42 -27.95 13.02
N HIS A 25 6.16 -27.62 12.69
CA HIS A 25 4.97 -28.34 13.18
C HIS A 25 4.90 -29.81 12.75
N ALA A 26 5.15 -30.10 11.47
CA ALA A 26 5.08 -31.46 10.94
C ALA A 26 6.06 -32.43 11.64
N SER A 27 7.11 -31.90 12.28
CA SER A 27 8.06 -32.68 13.05
C SER A 27 7.55 -33.01 14.47
N LEU A 28 6.58 -32.25 15.02
CA LEU A 28 6.22 -32.17 16.45
C LEU A 28 4.96 -32.89 16.91
N ASP A 29 4.16 -33.42 15.98
CA ASP A 29 2.93 -34.18 16.30
C ASP A 29 3.18 -35.55 17.01
N ILE A 30 4.42 -35.83 17.46
CA ILE A 30 4.86 -37.13 18.01
C ILE A 30 4.84 -37.18 19.55
N LEU A 31 4.58 -36.09 20.30
CA LEU A 31 4.79 -36.05 21.77
C LEU A 31 3.58 -35.65 22.64
N LYS A 32 3.55 -36.17 23.89
CA LYS A 32 2.48 -36.01 24.92
C LYS A 32 2.37 -34.62 25.58
N ASP A 33 3.46 -33.84 25.72
CA ASP A 33 3.45 -32.49 26.35
C ASP A 33 3.43 -31.34 25.33
N TRP A 34 2.67 -31.53 24.25
CA TRP A 34 2.67 -30.67 23.06
C TRP A 34 1.73 -29.47 23.17
N HIS A 35 0.71 -29.50 24.04
CA HIS A 35 -0.41 -28.54 23.99
C HIS A 35 -0.01 -27.06 24.13
N THR A 36 0.89 -26.71 25.06
CA THR A 36 1.35 -25.32 25.24
C THR A 36 2.20 -24.84 24.05
N VAL A 37 3.07 -25.71 23.54
CA VAL A 37 3.92 -25.41 22.38
C VAL A 37 3.07 -25.30 21.11
N GLN A 38 2.07 -26.15 20.96
CA GLN A 38 1.11 -26.13 19.87
C GLN A 38 0.29 -24.83 19.85
N ARG A 39 -0.15 -24.35 21.01
CA ARG A 39 -0.86 -23.05 21.11
C ARG A 39 0.04 -21.90 20.68
N ALA A 40 1.26 -21.83 21.22
CA ALA A 40 2.23 -20.79 20.88
C ALA A 40 2.63 -20.83 19.40
N TYR A 41 2.75 -22.03 18.84
CA TYR A 41 2.99 -22.25 17.43
C TYR A 41 1.84 -21.75 16.55
N ARG A 42 0.61 -22.18 16.81
CA ARG A 42 -0.58 -21.76 16.04
C ARG A 42 -0.78 -20.25 16.12
N HIS A 43 -0.52 -19.67 17.28
CA HIS A 43 -0.51 -18.22 17.45
C HIS A 43 0.55 -17.57 16.57
N SER A 44 1.80 -18.03 16.62
CA SER A 44 2.90 -17.52 15.80
C SER A 44 2.60 -17.61 14.29
N LEU A 45 2.08 -18.75 13.82
CA LEU A 45 1.71 -18.94 12.41
C LEU A 45 0.59 -17.98 11.99
N ARG A 46 -0.46 -17.85 12.81
CA ARG A 46 -1.56 -16.91 12.56
C ARG A 46 -1.06 -15.46 12.52
N THR A 47 -0.24 -15.06 13.50
CA THR A 47 0.31 -13.71 13.55
C THR A 47 1.14 -13.42 12.31
N LEU A 48 2.07 -14.30 11.92
CA LEU A 48 2.84 -14.11 10.68
C LEU A 48 1.97 -14.08 9.42
N GLY A 49 0.91 -14.90 9.36
CA GLY A 49 -0.05 -14.86 8.25
C GLY A 49 -0.76 -13.50 8.15
N ILE A 50 -1.20 -12.95 9.28
CA ILE A 50 -1.80 -11.60 9.35
C ILE A 50 -0.78 -10.55 8.91
N GLN A 51 0.45 -10.60 9.45
CA GLN A 51 1.49 -9.63 9.12
C GLN A 51 1.90 -9.70 7.65
N LYS A 52 1.91 -10.90 7.05
CA LYS A 52 2.11 -11.07 5.60
C LYS A 52 1.04 -10.34 4.79
N VAL A 53 -0.24 -10.59 5.09
CA VAL A 53 -1.35 -9.95 4.36
C VAL A 53 -1.32 -8.43 4.53
N LEU A 54 -1.08 -7.94 5.75
CA LEU A 54 -0.98 -6.51 6.02
C LEU A 54 0.20 -5.87 5.27
N PHE A 55 1.36 -6.51 5.30
CA PHE A 55 2.54 -6.00 4.61
C PHE A 55 2.34 -6.00 3.09
N GLU A 56 1.83 -7.09 2.51
CA GLU A 56 1.50 -7.19 1.08
C GLU A 56 0.50 -6.12 0.66
N GLY A 57 -0.59 -5.93 1.42
CA GLY A 57 -1.59 -4.90 1.14
C GLY A 57 -1.03 -3.48 1.26
N ASN A 58 -0.17 -3.22 2.24
CA ASN A 58 0.51 -1.92 2.37
C ASN A 58 1.46 -1.68 1.19
N VAL A 59 2.15 -2.72 0.74
CA VAL A 59 3.06 -2.64 -0.41
C VAL A 59 2.29 -2.35 -1.69
N GLU A 60 1.23 -3.12 -1.95
CA GLU A 60 0.32 -2.90 -3.07
C GLU A 60 -0.27 -1.49 -3.04
N ARG A 61 -0.77 -1.05 -1.89
CA ARG A 61 -1.32 0.30 -1.68
C ARG A 61 -0.31 1.40 -2.00
N PHE A 62 0.97 1.23 -1.65
CA PHE A 62 1.95 2.25 -2.00
C PHE A 62 2.36 2.19 -3.47
N LEU A 63 2.37 1.01 -4.09
CA LEU A 63 2.75 0.81 -5.49
C LEU A 63 1.67 1.26 -6.49
N LEU A 64 0.39 1.10 -6.16
CA LEU A 64 -0.75 1.37 -7.06
C LEU A 64 -0.67 2.69 -7.84
N PRO A 65 -0.42 3.86 -7.22
CA PRO A 65 -0.30 5.12 -7.94
C PRO A 65 1.11 5.41 -8.49
N LEU A 66 2.08 4.53 -8.27
CA LEU A 66 3.45 4.66 -8.77
C LEU A 66 3.70 3.88 -10.05
N VAL A 67 2.95 2.79 -10.26
CA VAL A 67 3.00 1.95 -11.47
C VAL A 67 2.12 2.53 -12.58
N VAL A 68 2.45 2.18 -13.83
CA VAL A 68 1.70 2.64 -15.01
C VAL A 68 0.44 1.81 -15.22
N ASP A 69 0.50 0.51 -14.94
CA ASP A 69 -0.60 -0.44 -15.10
C ASP A 69 -0.56 -1.59 -14.07
N ASP A 70 -1.64 -2.37 -14.02
CA ASP A 70 -1.80 -3.51 -13.11
C ASP A 70 -0.84 -4.67 -13.44
N ASP A 71 -0.30 -4.73 -14.66
CA ASP A 71 0.64 -5.78 -15.08
C ASP A 71 2.03 -5.52 -14.47
N GLU A 72 2.50 -4.28 -14.45
CA GLU A 72 3.71 -3.85 -13.76
C GLU A 72 3.64 -4.16 -12.26
N LEU A 73 2.50 -3.86 -11.63
CA LEU A 73 2.24 -4.21 -10.23
C LEU A 73 2.32 -5.73 -10.00
N ARG A 74 1.67 -6.52 -10.86
CA ARG A 74 1.67 -7.98 -10.76
C ARG A 74 3.08 -8.54 -10.90
N VAL A 75 3.89 -8.02 -11.81
CA VAL A 75 5.28 -8.44 -12.02
C VAL A 75 6.14 -8.12 -10.79
N LEU A 76 6.00 -6.92 -10.21
CA LEU A 76 6.73 -6.54 -9.01
C LEU A 76 6.37 -7.42 -7.80
N MET A 77 5.07 -7.67 -7.58
CA MET A 77 4.59 -8.50 -6.49
C MET A 77 4.93 -9.99 -6.67
N ALA A 78 4.98 -10.49 -7.92
CA ALA A 78 5.34 -11.87 -8.24
C ALA A 78 6.84 -12.15 -8.14
N ASN A 79 7.69 -11.13 -8.27
CA ASN A 79 9.14 -11.25 -8.12
C ASN A 79 9.69 -10.32 -7.03
N PRO A 80 9.42 -10.61 -5.74
CA PRO A 80 9.96 -9.86 -4.62
C PRO A 80 11.49 -9.82 -4.65
N ALA A 81 12.07 -8.64 -4.41
CA ALA A 81 13.53 -8.42 -4.46
C ALA A 81 14.18 -8.69 -5.83
N GLY A 82 13.41 -8.75 -6.92
CA GLY A 82 13.93 -8.73 -8.28
C GLY A 82 14.41 -7.35 -8.71
N LYS A 83 15.03 -7.26 -9.91
CA LYS A 83 15.57 -6.02 -10.48
C LYS A 83 14.57 -4.86 -10.56
N GLY A 84 13.27 -5.14 -10.66
CA GLY A 84 12.23 -4.10 -10.67
C GLY A 84 12.20 -3.27 -9.38
N TRP A 85 12.62 -3.85 -8.26
CA TRP A 85 12.69 -3.18 -6.96
C TRP A 85 13.91 -2.25 -6.83
N GLU A 86 14.95 -2.46 -7.64
CA GLU A 86 16.16 -1.64 -7.73
C GLU A 86 15.98 -0.40 -8.62
N ASN A 87 14.76 -0.14 -9.11
CA ASN A 87 14.49 0.95 -10.03
C ASN A 87 14.52 2.32 -9.31
N PRO A 88 15.47 3.21 -9.62
CA PRO A 88 15.56 4.53 -8.97
C PRO A 88 14.37 5.44 -9.27
N GLU A 89 13.69 5.22 -10.40
CA GLU A 89 12.49 5.99 -10.76
C GLU A 89 11.31 5.63 -9.84
N LEU A 90 11.20 4.37 -9.42
CA LEU A 90 10.17 3.93 -8.47
C LEU A 90 10.37 4.59 -7.10
N GLU A 91 11.61 4.66 -6.63
CA GLU A 91 11.98 5.37 -5.40
C GLU A 91 11.67 6.87 -5.47
N LYS A 92 12.01 7.51 -6.60
CA LYS A 92 11.72 8.93 -6.82
C LYS A 92 10.22 9.23 -6.79
N ARG A 93 9.40 8.41 -7.44
CA ARG A 93 7.93 8.55 -7.42
C ARG A 93 7.38 8.34 -6.01
N LEU A 94 7.93 7.39 -5.25
CA LEU A 94 7.55 7.17 -3.85
C LEU A 94 7.85 8.41 -2.99
N GLN A 95 9.03 9.01 -3.15
CA GLN A 95 9.41 10.24 -2.45
C GLN A 95 8.49 11.42 -2.81
N GLN A 96 8.10 11.54 -4.08
CA GLN A 96 7.15 12.56 -4.52
C GLN A 96 5.74 12.36 -3.95
N ARG A 97 5.32 11.11 -3.75
CA ARG A 97 4.03 10.79 -3.14
C ARG A 97 4.00 11.12 -1.64
N LEU A 98 5.10 10.85 -0.93
CA LEU A 98 5.17 10.91 0.53
C LEU A 98 6.19 11.96 1.03
N PRO A 99 6.17 13.23 0.58
CA PRO A 99 7.28 14.15 0.82
C PRO A 99 7.57 14.42 2.30
N GLU A 100 6.53 14.45 3.15
CA GLU A 100 6.65 14.74 4.58
C GLU A 100 6.94 13.48 5.42
N SER A 101 6.43 12.32 5.01
CA SER A 101 6.47 11.06 5.77
C SER A 101 7.50 10.05 5.23
N TYR A 102 8.13 10.33 4.07
CA TYR A 102 9.02 9.39 3.37
C TYR A 102 10.12 8.81 4.26
N HIS A 103 10.82 9.65 5.03
CA HIS A 103 11.90 9.17 5.90
C HIS A 103 11.37 8.18 6.95
N LEU A 104 10.27 8.52 7.63
CA LEU A 104 9.64 7.66 8.63
C LEU A 104 9.12 6.35 8.00
N PHE A 105 8.60 6.43 6.79
CA PHE A 105 8.12 5.27 6.05
C PHE A 105 9.27 4.31 5.72
N ILE A 106 10.38 4.82 5.17
CA ILE A 106 11.56 4.00 4.87
C ILE A 106 12.17 3.42 6.14
N ASP A 107 12.30 4.20 7.21
CA ASP A 107 12.78 3.72 8.51
C ASP A 107 11.92 2.57 9.03
N THR A 108 10.60 2.66 8.86
CA THR A 108 9.66 1.62 9.26
C THR A 108 9.91 0.33 8.47
N ILE A 109 10.09 0.41 7.14
CA ILE A 109 10.41 -0.76 6.30
C ILE A 109 11.76 -1.38 6.69
N VAL A 110 12.78 -0.55 6.93
CA VAL A 110 14.10 -1.00 7.39
C VAL A 110 13.98 -1.72 8.73
N ASN A 111 13.19 -1.19 9.66
CA ASN A 111 12.94 -1.82 10.94
C ASN A 111 12.21 -3.17 10.79
N ILE A 112 11.18 -3.25 9.93
CA ILE A 112 10.49 -4.50 9.60
C ILE A 112 11.49 -5.54 9.08
N ASN A 113 12.36 -5.15 8.14
CA ASN A 113 13.39 -6.05 7.62
C ASN A 113 14.34 -6.55 8.71
N ARG A 114 14.79 -5.66 9.60
CA ARG A 114 15.62 -6.04 10.75
C ARG A 114 14.92 -7.07 11.64
N ILE A 115 13.64 -6.89 11.93
CA ILE A 115 12.83 -7.80 12.75
C ILE A 115 12.66 -9.15 12.05
N VAL A 116 12.36 -9.12 10.74
CA VAL A 116 12.21 -10.33 9.91
C VAL A 116 13.52 -11.12 9.83
N GLU A 117 14.66 -10.46 9.66
CA GLU A 117 15.98 -11.11 9.70
C GLU A 117 16.31 -11.70 11.08
N ALA A 118 15.92 -11.02 12.16
CA ALA A 118 16.03 -11.58 13.51
C ALA A 118 15.15 -12.83 13.66
N LEU A 119 13.90 -12.80 13.18
CA LEU A 119 13.00 -13.95 13.17
C LEU A 119 13.56 -15.12 12.35
N LYS A 120 14.18 -14.86 11.18
CA LYS A 120 14.85 -15.90 10.38
C LYS A 120 15.93 -16.62 11.19
N LYS A 121 16.77 -15.87 11.91
CA LYS A 121 17.83 -16.42 12.77
C LYS A 121 17.27 -17.22 13.93
N GLU A 122 16.22 -16.71 14.57
CA GLU A 122 15.56 -17.36 15.71
C GLU A 122 14.89 -18.69 15.29
N LEU A 123 14.22 -18.69 14.14
CA LEU A 123 13.54 -19.86 13.56
C LEU A 123 14.50 -20.82 12.84
N GLY A 124 15.77 -20.44 12.64
CA GLY A 124 16.79 -21.30 12.02
C GLY A 124 16.63 -21.46 10.51
N VAL A 125 15.98 -20.50 9.85
CA VAL A 125 15.81 -20.43 8.39
C VAL A 125 17.17 -20.31 7.68
N THR A 126 18.18 -19.76 8.36
CA THR A 126 19.56 -19.64 7.87
C THR A 126 20.37 -20.95 7.93
N ASN A 127 19.81 -22.06 8.42
CA ASN A 127 20.52 -23.33 8.47
C ASN A 127 20.65 -23.89 7.03
N PRO A 128 21.86 -24.33 6.59
CA PRO A 128 22.06 -24.92 5.26
C PRO A 128 21.10 -26.08 4.92
N SER A 129 20.60 -26.82 5.92
CA SER A 129 19.59 -27.87 5.73
C SER A 129 18.20 -27.35 5.34
N PHE A 130 17.86 -26.11 5.69
CA PHE A 130 16.65 -25.44 5.24
C PHE A 130 16.86 -24.83 3.84
N GLN A 131 18.02 -24.21 3.59
CA GLN A 131 18.36 -23.65 2.27
C GLN A 131 18.44 -24.72 1.18
N ALA A 132 18.92 -25.93 1.49
CA ALA A 132 18.92 -27.05 0.55
C ALA A 132 17.52 -27.57 0.17
N ARG A 133 16.47 -27.15 0.89
CA ARG A 133 15.07 -27.51 0.59
C ARG A 133 14.34 -26.42 -0.19
N VAL A 134 14.94 -25.24 -0.35
CA VAL A 134 14.38 -24.11 -1.10
C VAL A 134 15.00 -24.12 -2.49
N ASP A 135 14.20 -24.28 -3.53
CA ASP A 135 14.69 -24.18 -4.91
C ASP A 135 15.04 -22.73 -5.27
N LYS A 136 15.77 -22.55 -6.37
CA LYS A 136 16.19 -21.25 -6.92
C LYS A 136 15.02 -20.27 -7.19
N ASN A 137 13.79 -20.77 -7.26
CA ASN A 137 12.57 -19.98 -7.48
C ASN A 137 11.75 -19.72 -6.19
N GLY A 138 12.31 -19.97 -5.00
CA GLY A 138 11.61 -19.79 -3.72
C GLY A 138 10.50 -20.81 -3.45
N THR A 139 10.36 -21.81 -4.34
CA THR A 139 9.43 -22.94 -4.21
C THR A 139 10.11 -24.06 -3.41
N VAL A 140 9.41 -24.63 -2.43
CA VAL A 140 9.98 -25.64 -1.52
C VAL A 140 9.37 -27.01 -1.82
N HIS A 141 10.21 -27.96 -2.24
CA HIS A 141 9.79 -29.34 -2.49
C HIS A 141 9.50 -30.09 -1.19
N LYS A 142 8.29 -30.68 -1.09
CA LYS A 142 7.99 -31.72 -0.09
C LYS A 142 8.60 -33.03 -0.56
N SER A 143 9.77 -33.41 -0.05
CA SER A 143 10.32 -34.76 -0.27
C SER A 143 10.23 -35.65 0.97
N SER A 144 9.93 -36.91 0.65
CA SER A 144 9.46 -38.06 1.41
C SER A 144 10.56 -38.97 1.98
N SER A 145 10.33 -39.56 3.16
CA SER A 145 10.50 -40.99 3.53
C SER A 145 10.55 -41.12 5.07
N ARG A 146 9.70 -41.99 5.65
CA ARG A 146 9.40 -42.04 7.10
C ARG A 146 10.40 -42.83 7.95
N VAL A 147 11.34 -43.57 7.35
CA VAL A 147 12.02 -44.66 8.08
C VAL A 147 13.47 -44.33 8.48
N ASP A 148 14.23 -43.57 7.67
CA ASP A 148 15.63 -43.19 7.99
C ASP A 148 15.79 -41.98 8.91
N LEU A 149 14.70 -41.24 9.17
CA LEU A 149 14.72 -40.01 9.96
C LEU A 149 14.75 -40.25 11.48
N LEU A 150 14.35 -41.42 11.97
CA LEU A 150 13.84 -41.56 13.34
C LEU A 150 14.90 -41.42 14.45
N SER A 151 16.19 -41.63 14.19
CA SER A 151 17.25 -41.53 15.22
C SER A 151 17.93 -40.17 15.26
N ARG A 152 18.22 -39.58 14.09
CA ARG A 152 18.87 -38.27 13.94
C ARG A 152 17.87 -37.12 14.00
N ALA A 153 16.65 -37.33 13.48
CA ALA A 153 15.57 -36.38 13.67
C ALA A 153 15.19 -36.28 15.14
N ASN A 154 15.24 -37.33 15.96
CA ASN A 154 14.87 -37.22 17.38
C ASN A 154 15.78 -36.24 18.15
N PHE A 155 17.10 -36.24 17.91
CA PHE A 155 18.00 -35.26 18.53
C PHE A 155 17.82 -33.84 17.97
N GLU A 156 17.73 -33.68 16.64
CA GLU A 156 17.44 -32.38 16.03
C GLU A 156 16.06 -31.84 16.43
N PHE A 157 15.10 -32.73 16.65
CA PHE A 157 13.73 -32.49 17.05
C PHE A 157 13.64 -32.03 18.50
N GLN A 158 14.33 -32.72 19.40
CA GLN A 158 14.45 -32.30 20.80
C GLN A 158 15.21 -30.97 20.90
N ALA A 159 16.27 -30.77 20.09
CA ALA A 159 16.98 -29.51 20.01
C ALA A 159 16.10 -28.37 19.45
N LYS A 160 15.27 -28.65 18.44
CA LYS A 160 14.27 -27.73 17.89
C LYS A 160 13.22 -27.34 18.94
N ARG A 161 12.65 -28.34 19.63
CA ARG A 161 11.69 -28.17 20.73
C ARG A 161 12.25 -27.32 21.86
N ILE A 162 13.46 -27.65 22.31
CA ILE A 162 14.19 -26.92 23.35
C ILE A 162 14.49 -25.50 22.86
N LYS A 163 14.98 -25.30 21.63
CA LYS A 163 15.28 -23.97 21.07
C LYS A 163 14.04 -23.09 20.97
N PHE A 164 12.91 -23.61 20.50
CA PHE A 164 11.66 -22.86 20.39
C PHE A 164 11.06 -22.49 21.75
N SER A 165 11.24 -23.36 22.75
CA SER A 165 10.81 -23.09 24.12
C SER A 165 11.75 -22.12 24.85
N LEU A 166 13.08 -22.28 24.69
CA LEU A 166 14.09 -21.41 25.29
C LEU A 166 14.03 -19.98 24.76
N LYS A 167 13.70 -19.81 23.47
CA LYS A 167 13.61 -18.49 22.83
C LYS A 167 12.20 -17.90 22.82
N LYS A 168 11.29 -18.41 23.67
CA LYS A 168 9.89 -17.99 23.69
C LYS A 168 9.73 -16.47 23.88
N THR A 169 10.39 -15.89 24.87
CA THR A 169 10.29 -14.45 25.19
C THR A 169 10.86 -13.55 24.09
N SER A 170 12.02 -13.94 23.53
CA SER A 170 12.65 -13.29 22.38
C SER A 170 11.72 -13.30 21.15
N ARG A 171 11.18 -14.48 20.81
CA ARG A 171 10.27 -14.66 19.68
C ARG A 171 8.99 -13.84 19.87
N GLU A 172 8.30 -13.98 20.99
CA GLU A 172 7.07 -13.22 21.27
C GLU A 172 7.29 -11.71 21.20
N ARG A 173 8.45 -11.22 21.65
CA ARG A 173 8.83 -9.81 21.47
C ARG A 173 8.97 -9.45 19.99
N LEU A 174 9.70 -10.23 19.19
CA LEU A 174 9.87 -9.97 17.76
C LEU A 174 8.55 -9.98 16.99
N PHE A 175 7.62 -10.88 17.34
CA PHE A 175 6.27 -10.88 16.74
C PHE A 175 5.48 -9.62 17.09
N ARG A 176 5.54 -9.15 18.34
CA ARG A 176 4.91 -7.88 18.73
C ARG A 176 5.53 -6.69 18.01
N GLU A 177 6.86 -6.62 17.97
CA GLU A 177 7.58 -5.56 17.24
C GLU A 177 7.22 -5.57 15.75
N LEU A 178 7.06 -6.75 15.13
CA LEU A 178 6.63 -6.87 13.74
C LEU A 178 5.20 -6.35 13.54
N GLU A 179 4.28 -6.72 14.42
CA GLU A 179 2.89 -6.25 14.39
C GLU A 179 2.80 -4.73 14.56
N GLU A 180 3.52 -4.18 15.53
CA GLU A 180 3.60 -2.74 15.76
C GLU A 180 4.15 -2.00 14.54
N ALA A 181 5.24 -2.49 13.95
CA ALA A 181 5.86 -1.87 12.78
C ALA A 181 4.96 -1.94 11.52
N CYS A 182 4.31 -3.07 11.25
CA CYS A 182 3.35 -3.19 10.15
C CYS A 182 2.12 -2.27 10.35
N ASN A 183 1.63 -2.14 11.59
CA ASN A 183 0.54 -1.22 11.92
C ASN A 183 0.96 0.25 11.77
N GLN A 184 2.19 0.60 12.16
CA GLN A 184 2.75 1.94 11.95
C GLN A 184 2.83 2.27 10.46
N MET A 185 3.36 1.35 9.64
CA MET A 185 3.41 1.50 8.19
C MET A 185 2.02 1.75 7.59
N GLN A 186 1.02 0.96 8.00
CA GLN A 186 -0.36 1.12 7.54
C GLN A 186 -0.93 2.51 7.88
N LYS A 187 -0.73 2.96 9.13
CA LYS A 187 -1.22 4.26 9.59
C LYS A 187 -0.59 5.44 8.84
N LEU A 188 0.71 5.36 8.56
CA LEU A 188 1.40 6.39 7.76
C LEU A 188 0.76 6.52 6.37
N LEU A 189 0.61 5.39 5.67
CA LEU A 189 -0.04 5.37 4.35
C LEU A 189 -1.50 5.84 4.40
N GLU A 190 -2.22 5.49 5.47
CA GLU A 190 -3.61 5.91 5.64
C GLU A 190 -3.76 7.42 5.80
N ILE A 191 -2.92 8.03 6.65
CA ILE A 191 -2.92 9.48 6.85
C ILE A 191 -2.62 10.19 5.54
N ASP A 192 -1.60 9.74 4.80
CA ASP A 192 -1.20 10.36 3.54
C ASP A 192 -2.31 10.28 2.47
N ASP A 193 -2.99 9.13 2.36
CA ASP A 193 -4.10 8.96 1.43
C ASP A 193 -5.34 9.80 1.81
N GLN A 194 -5.64 9.90 3.11
CA GLN A 194 -6.72 10.75 3.61
C GLN A 194 -6.43 12.22 3.31
N VAL A 195 -5.19 12.68 3.52
CA VAL A 195 -4.76 14.04 3.21
C VAL A 195 -4.81 14.30 1.71
N ALA A 196 -4.35 13.37 0.88
CA ALA A 196 -4.42 13.48 -0.58
C ALA A 196 -5.87 13.59 -1.07
N THR A 197 -6.76 12.75 -0.53
CA THR A 197 -8.20 12.77 -0.86
C THR A 197 -8.85 14.09 -0.43
N ALA A 198 -8.58 14.57 0.78
CA ALA A 198 -9.11 15.84 1.28
C ALA A 198 -8.62 17.03 0.43
N ARG A 199 -7.34 17.04 0.03
CA ARG A 199 -6.78 18.05 -0.88
C ARG A 199 -7.50 18.03 -2.23
N GLN A 200 -7.77 16.85 -2.78
CA GLN A 200 -8.47 16.71 -4.06
C GLN A 200 -9.93 17.19 -3.99
N GLN A 201 -10.67 16.80 -2.95
CA GLN A 201 -12.05 17.24 -2.71
C GLN A 201 -12.15 18.76 -2.52
N ARG A 202 -11.15 19.38 -1.85
CA ARG A 202 -11.08 20.83 -1.73
C ARG A 202 -10.89 21.50 -3.09
N LYS A 203 -10.00 20.98 -3.95
CA LYS A 203 -9.76 21.54 -5.29
C LYS A 203 -11.00 21.45 -6.18
N THR A 204 -11.70 20.32 -6.21
CA THR A 204 -12.95 20.17 -6.97
C THR A 204 -14.04 21.09 -6.43
N SER A 205 -14.19 21.18 -5.11
CA SER A 205 -15.16 22.08 -4.47
C SER A 205 -14.87 23.55 -4.74
N GLN A 206 -13.59 23.97 -4.70
CA GLN A 206 -13.17 25.32 -5.05
C GLN A 206 -13.45 25.64 -6.52
N THR A 207 -13.14 24.71 -7.42
CA THR A 207 -13.41 24.85 -8.85
C THR A 207 -14.91 25.00 -9.12
N ALA A 208 -15.74 24.16 -8.51
CA ALA A 208 -17.20 24.24 -8.60
C ALA A 208 -17.75 25.57 -8.04
N ARG A 209 -17.21 26.05 -6.91
CA ARG A 209 -17.58 27.36 -6.35
C ARG A 209 -17.20 28.53 -7.26
N LEU A 210 -16.02 28.48 -7.89
CA LEU A 210 -15.59 29.50 -8.84
C LEU A 210 -16.49 29.53 -10.09
N ILE A 211 -16.84 28.36 -10.63
CA ILE A 211 -17.76 28.24 -11.77
C ILE A 211 -19.15 28.77 -11.39
N ASN A 212 -19.70 28.37 -10.23
CA ASN A 212 -20.99 28.87 -9.76
C ASN A 212 -21.00 30.39 -9.54
N ARG A 213 -19.91 30.95 -9.02
CA ARG A 213 -19.77 32.40 -8.85
C ARG A 213 -19.75 33.12 -10.20
N LYS A 214 -18.93 32.67 -11.16
CA LYS A 214 -18.88 33.25 -12.51
C LYS A 214 -20.23 33.16 -13.22
N MET A 215 -20.94 32.03 -13.07
CA MET A 215 -22.29 31.85 -13.62
C MET A 215 -23.29 32.82 -12.98
N SER A 216 -23.28 32.95 -11.65
CA SER A 216 -24.14 33.90 -10.94
C SER A 216 -23.87 35.35 -11.34
N ASP A 217 -22.60 35.71 -11.49
CA ASP A 217 -22.18 37.02 -11.96
C ASP A 217 -22.67 37.27 -13.39
N PHE A 218 -22.57 36.29 -14.30
CA PHE A 218 -23.13 36.37 -15.65
C PHE A 218 -24.63 36.67 -15.63
N TRP A 219 -25.43 35.86 -14.92
CA TRP A 219 -26.88 36.06 -14.83
C TRP A 219 -27.25 37.45 -14.30
N ARG A 220 -26.48 37.97 -13.34
CA ARG A 220 -26.68 39.33 -12.81
C ARG A 220 -26.41 40.40 -13.86
N HIS A 221 -25.37 40.26 -14.67
CA HIS A 221 -25.06 41.22 -15.74
C HIS A 221 -26.08 41.15 -16.88
N ALA A 222 -26.47 39.94 -17.30
CA ALA A 222 -27.50 39.73 -18.31
C ALA A 222 -28.84 40.37 -17.90
N LYS A 223 -29.23 40.22 -16.63
CA LYS A 223 -30.44 40.86 -16.07
C LYS A 223 -30.34 42.39 -16.12
N ARG A 224 -29.20 42.98 -15.72
CA ARG A 224 -29.00 44.44 -15.78
C ARG A 224 -29.05 44.98 -17.21
N LEU A 225 -28.45 44.26 -18.16
CA LEU A 225 -28.49 44.62 -19.57
C LEU A 225 -29.92 44.59 -20.10
N HIS A 226 -30.66 43.52 -19.82
CA HIS A 226 -32.07 43.41 -20.18
C HIS A 226 -32.93 44.54 -19.60
N GLU A 227 -32.76 44.85 -18.32
CA GLU A 227 -33.47 45.97 -17.67
C GLU A 227 -33.11 47.32 -18.30
N ALA A 228 -31.85 47.54 -18.65
CA ALA A 228 -31.40 48.76 -19.33
C ALA A 228 -32.02 48.87 -20.73
N LEU A 229 -31.99 47.79 -21.51
CA LEU A 229 -32.56 47.72 -22.86
C LEU A 229 -34.07 48.02 -22.85
N ILE A 230 -34.84 47.39 -21.94
CA ILE A 230 -36.27 47.67 -21.77
C ILE A 230 -36.52 49.14 -21.44
N LYS A 231 -35.73 49.74 -20.54
CA LYS A 231 -35.90 51.15 -20.17
C LYS A 231 -35.53 52.12 -21.28
N SER A 232 -34.54 51.77 -22.12
CA SER A 232 -34.08 52.62 -23.22
C SER A 232 -34.94 52.51 -24.48
N TRP A 233 -35.74 51.45 -24.63
CA TRP A 233 -36.59 51.29 -25.80
C TRP A 233 -37.85 52.15 -25.68
N GLN A 234 -37.95 53.18 -26.51
CA GLN A 234 -39.08 54.13 -26.55
C GLN A 234 -39.85 54.11 -27.87
N CYS A 235 -39.62 53.15 -28.76
CA CYS A 235 -40.30 53.09 -30.06
C CYS A 235 -41.65 52.36 -29.98
N GLY A 236 -42.60 52.80 -30.80
CA GLY A 236 -43.96 52.25 -30.87
C GLY A 236 -44.09 50.97 -31.72
N CYS A 237 -43.02 50.19 -31.87
CA CYS A 237 -43.06 48.95 -32.65
C CYS A 237 -43.74 47.82 -31.85
N VAL A 238 -44.39 46.89 -32.54
CA VAL A 238 -45.20 45.83 -31.91
C VAL A 238 -44.34 44.76 -31.20
N SER A 239 -43.12 44.51 -31.67
CA SER A 239 -42.18 43.57 -31.01
C SER A 239 -40.73 43.84 -31.38
N HIS A 240 -39.85 43.88 -30.39
CA HIS A 240 -38.40 43.81 -30.59
C HIS A 240 -37.86 42.48 -30.08
N THR A 241 -36.96 41.87 -30.84
CA THR A 241 -36.22 40.68 -30.41
C THR A 241 -34.73 40.98 -30.39
N ALA A 242 -34.08 40.68 -29.27
CA ALA A 242 -32.63 40.76 -29.13
C ALA A 242 -32.14 39.38 -28.69
N ASN A 243 -31.23 38.80 -29.48
CA ASN A 243 -30.59 37.54 -29.14
C ASN A 243 -29.28 37.84 -28.40
N LEU A 244 -29.20 37.40 -27.15
CA LEU A 244 -28.00 37.55 -26.32
C LEU A 244 -27.18 36.27 -26.39
N GLY A 245 -26.03 36.37 -27.06
CA GLY A 245 -25.05 35.29 -27.14
C GLY A 245 -23.93 35.48 -26.11
N LEU A 246 -23.47 34.39 -25.54
CA LEU A 246 -22.26 34.35 -24.70
C LEU A 246 -21.06 34.07 -25.60
N ALA A 247 -20.23 35.08 -25.87
CA ALA A 247 -18.91 34.85 -26.45
C ALA A 247 -18.02 34.13 -25.41
N SER A 248 -17.22 33.17 -25.86
CA SER A 248 -16.61 32.14 -25.01
C SER A 248 -15.83 32.68 -23.80
N VAL A 249 -15.83 31.87 -22.73
CA VAL A 249 -15.29 32.05 -21.37
C VAL A 249 -13.74 32.16 -21.31
N THR A 250 -13.10 32.80 -22.28
CA THR A 250 -11.63 32.94 -22.36
C THR A 250 -11.13 34.33 -22.00
N SER A 251 -12.01 35.34 -21.90
CA SER A 251 -11.66 36.71 -21.49
C SER A 251 -12.03 36.96 -20.02
N ASP A 252 -11.17 37.68 -19.29
CA ASP A 252 -11.42 38.14 -17.92
C ASP A 252 -12.44 39.31 -17.87
N ARG A 253 -12.89 39.77 -19.04
CA ARG A 253 -13.93 40.79 -19.23
C ARG A 253 -15.22 40.14 -19.74
N THR A 254 -16.34 40.53 -19.14
CA THR A 254 -17.68 40.15 -19.60
C THR A 254 -18.01 40.92 -20.87
N GLU A 255 -17.96 40.25 -22.02
CA GLU A 255 -18.31 40.82 -23.32
C GLU A 255 -19.64 40.21 -23.79
N PHE A 256 -20.53 41.07 -24.28
CA PHE A 256 -21.85 40.68 -24.79
C PHE A 256 -21.91 41.01 -26.28
N ASP A 257 -22.09 39.99 -27.11
CA ASP A 257 -22.44 40.19 -28.52
C ASP A 257 -23.96 40.32 -28.62
N MET A 258 -24.41 41.49 -29.09
CA MET A 258 -25.83 41.79 -29.32
C MET A 258 -26.11 41.82 -30.81
N LEU A 259 -26.93 40.87 -31.27
CA LEU A 259 -27.46 40.87 -32.63
C LEU A 259 -28.93 41.28 -32.59
N PHE A 260 -29.26 42.33 -33.33
CA PHE A 260 -30.62 42.79 -33.53
C PHE A 260 -31.18 42.16 -34.80
N GLY A 261 -32.29 41.42 -34.65
CA GLY A 261 -33.09 40.99 -35.79
C GLY A 261 -33.99 42.13 -36.24
N LEU A 262 -33.97 42.43 -37.54
CA LEU A 262 -34.96 43.30 -38.19
C LEU A 262 -36.25 42.52 -38.49
#